data_AF-A0A9D5FZ86-F1
#
_entry.id   AF-A0A9D5FZ86-F1
#
_cell.length_a   1.000
_cell.length_b   1.000
_cell.length_c   1.000
_cell.angle_alpha   90.00
_cell.angle_beta   90.00
_cell.angle_gamma   90.00
#
_symmetry.space_group_name_H-M   'P 1'
#
loop_
_entity.id
_entity.type
_entity.pdbx_description
1 polymer ?
#
loop_
_entity_poly.entity_id
_entity_poly.type
_entity_poly.pdbx_seq_one_letter_code
_entity_poly.pdbx_strand_id
1 'polypeptide(L)' 'MPLYDARAVSVPFSIAIEKNGEIVPRSQHADTRLASGDRLEIVVAVGGG' A
#
# COMPACT_ATOMS: atom_id res chain seq x y z
N MET A 1 -19.44 32.12 1.22
CA MET A 1 -19.31 31.03 0.24
C MET A 1 -17.86 31.01 -0.24
N PRO A 2 -16.92 30.33 0.42
CA PRO A 2 -15.54 30.31 -0.07
C PRO A 2 -15.48 29.44 -1.32
N LEU A 3 -14.90 30.00 -2.37
CA LEU A 3 -14.59 29.36 -3.64
C LEU A 3 -13.35 28.47 -3.41
N TYR A 4 -13.53 27.19 -3.09
CA TYR A 4 -12.42 26.25 -3.11
C TYR A 4 -12.19 25.81 -4.57
N ASP A 5 -11.18 26.37 -5.23
CA ASP A 5 -10.57 25.73 -6.41
C ASP A 5 -9.66 24.60 -5.91
N ALA A 6 -10.27 23.50 -5.49
CA ALA A 6 -9.56 22.29 -5.11
C ALA A 6 -9.10 21.58 -6.38
N ARG A 7 -8.03 22.07 -7.01
CA ARG A 7 -7.24 21.23 -7.92
C ARG A 7 -6.70 20.07 -7.08
N ALA A 8 -7.43 18.95 -7.08
CA ALA A 8 -6.96 17.72 -6.50
C ALA A 8 -5.73 17.28 -7.30
N VAL A 9 -4.55 17.57 -6.75
CA VAL A 9 -3.30 17.01 -7.26
C VAL A 9 -3.36 15.52 -6.94
N SER A 10 -3.62 14.70 -7.95
CA SER A 10 -3.57 13.25 -7.81
C SER A 10 -2.11 12.85 -7.64
N VAL A 11 -1.72 12.58 -6.39
CA VAL A 11 -0.46 11.91 -6.11
C VAL A 11 -0.64 10.42 -6.41
N PRO A 12 0.24 9.80 -7.21
CA PRO A 12 0.18 8.37 -7.41
C PRO A 12 0.44 7.67 -6.07
N PHE A 13 -0.51 6.84 -5.64
CA PHE A 13 -0.36 6.00 -4.46
C PHE A 13 -0.34 4.53 -4.90
N SER A 14 0.62 3.77 -4.39
CA SER A 14 0.71 2.33 -4.62
C SER A 14 0.37 1.58 -3.35
N ILE A 15 -0.49 0.57 -3.44
CA ILE A 15 -0.79 -0.33 -2.33
C ILE A 15 0.19 -1.51 -2.36
N ALA A 16 0.73 -1.84 -1.20
CA ALA A 16 1.54 -3.04 -0.97
C ALA A 16 1.01 -3.83 0.22
N ILE A 17 1.37 -5.11 0.27
CA ILE A 17 1.08 -6.00 1.41
C ILE A 17 2.38 -6.19 2.17
N GLU A 18 2.33 -6.03 3.47
CA GLU A 18 3.39 -6.39 4.40
C GLU A 18 3.01 -7.66 5.16
N LYS A 19 3.95 -8.59 5.31
CA LYS A 19 3.82 -9.81 6.10
C LYS A 19 4.90 -9.83 7.16
N ASN A 20 4.51 -9.82 8.44
CA ASN A 20 5.42 -9.90 9.59
C ASN A 20 6.58 -8.87 9.56
N GLY A 21 6.36 -7.66 9.02
CA GLY A 21 7.42 -6.65 8.87
C GLY A 21 8.09 -6.60 7.50
N GLU A 22 7.75 -7.50 6.58
CA GLU A 22 8.40 -7.59 5.26
C GLU A 22 7.40 -7.32 4.12
N ILE A 23 7.78 -6.44 3.18
CA ILE A 23 6.94 -6.13 2.02
C ILE A 23 6.92 -7.31 1.05
N VAL A 24 5.72 -7.84 0.79
CA VAL A 24 5.49 -8.91 -0.19
C VAL A 24 5.28 -8.28 -1.58
N PRO A 25 6.13 -8.57 -2.57
CA PRO A 25 5.95 -8.07 -3.93
C PRO A 25 4.62 -8.55 -4.53
N ARG A 26 3.98 -7.70 -5.35
CA ARG A 26 2.67 -8.00 -5.96
C ARG A 26 2.66 -9.29 -6.79
N SER A 27 3.77 -9.61 -7.45
CA SER A 27 3.91 -10.86 -8.21
C SER A 27 3.90 -12.11 -7.33
N GLN A 28 4.28 -11.99 -6.05
CA GLN A 28 4.38 -13.10 -5.11
C GLN A 28 3.15 -13.23 -4.21
N HIS A 29 2.17 -12.32 -4.32
CA HIS A 29 0.95 -12.37 -3.50
C HIS A 29 0.20 -13.70 -3.65
N ALA A 30 0.16 -14.27 -4.86
CA ALA A 30 -0.52 -15.54 -5.10
C ALA A 30 0.22 -16.76 -4.51
N ASP A 31 1.55 -16.69 -4.44
CA ASP A 31 2.40 -17.80 -3.99
C ASP A 31 2.75 -17.73 -2.50
N THR A 32 2.56 -16.56 -1.88
CA THR A 32 2.85 -16.32 -0.47
C THR A 32 1.84 -17.05 0.41
N ARG A 33 2.26 -18.21 0.95
CA ARG A 33 1.45 -18.96 1.90
C ARG A 33 1.35 -18.23 3.24
N LEU A 34 0.15 -18.22 3.79
CA LEU A 34 -0.15 -17.69 5.11
C LEU A 34 -0.25 -18.84 6.10
N ALA A 35 0.37 -18.66 7.26
CA ALA A 35 0.25 -19.54 8.41
C ALA A 35 -0.55 -18.85 9.52
N SER A 36 -1.15 -19.65 10.39
CA SER A 36 -1.80 -19.12 11.59
C SER A 36 -0.77 -18.38 12.45
N GLY A 37 -1.09 -17.14 12.83
CA GLY A 37 -0.20 -16.27 13.59
C GLY A 37 0.60 -15.29 12.73
N ASP A 38 0.57 -15.40 11.40
CA ASP A 38 1.13 -14.37 10.52
C ASP A 38 0.33 -13.06 10.65
N ARG A 39 1.05 -11.95 10.76
CA ARG A 39 0.49 -10.59 10.73
C ARG A 39 0.60 -10.04 9.32
N LEU A 40 -0.53 -9.62 8.76
CA LEU A 40 -0.58 -8.94 7.48
C LEU A 40 -1.03 -7.50 7.66
N GLU A 41 -0.37 -6.59 6.96
CA GLU A 41 -0.71 -5.18 6.94
C GLU A 41 -0.83 -4.68 5.50
N ILE A 42 -1.79 -3.80 5.25
CA ILE A 42 -1.94 -3.13 3.96
C ILE A 42 -1.27 -1.77 4.11
N VAL A 43 -0.22 -1.55 3.35
CA VAL A 43 0.59 -0.32 3.42
C VAL A 43 0.49 0.45 2.11
N VAL A 44 0.65 1.76 2.20
CA VAL A 44 0.78 2.62 1.03
C VAL A 44 2.26 2.89 0.81
N ALA A 45 2.79 2.42 -0.31
CA ALA A 45 4.10 2.84 -0.77
C ALA A 45 3.99 4.30 -1.23
N VAL A 46 4.56 5.19 -0.42
CA VAL A 46 4.84 6.58 -0.80
C VAL A 46 6.13 6.54 -1.61
N GLY A 47 6.02 6.80 -2.93
CA GLY A 47 7.18 6.88 -3.80
C GLY A 47 8.07 8.04 -3.36
N GLY A 48 9.10 7.75 -2.57
CA GLY A 48 10.13 8.70 -2.21
C GLY A 48 11.14 8.81 -3.34
N GLY A 49 10.99 9.84 -4.17
CA GLY A 49 12.14 10.51 -4.77
C GLY A 49 12.74 11.46 -3.74
#